data_AF-A0A7C3LZG1-F1
#
_entry.id   AF-A0A7C3LZG1-F1
#
_cell.length_a   1.000
_cell.length_b   1.000
_cell.length_c   1.000
_cell.angle_alpha   90.00
_cell.angle_beta   90.00
_cell.angle_gamma   90.00
#
_symmetry.space_group_name_H-M   'P 1'
#
loop_
_entity.id
_entity.type
_entity.pdbx_description
1 polymer ?
#
loop_
_entity_poly.entity_id
_entity_poly.type
_entity_poly.pdbx_seq_one_letter_code
_entity_poly.pdbx_strand_id
1 'polypeptide(L)'
;MRKLPRDTMTARQRIEATLRGELPDRVPIFDLIQHIPLIEYVTGEKVTLENGLDLLCRTIGERLDITRGIAPPVEERIIRHEDGFVYKQEWWTTWLIERPFKDVRGLLAYIPRNMEELYNRQPGDMFTFGGKSNVWGTATRSPREQFLALQEKVGENTVLFPFESPVGLDTAHVRAGLDLFVYAYAENPQLVSDWLEALNWAEIQRVHETADAELSPVALVFSDIADKNQTFYSPAFLRKEFFPRLKKLVDAWHAHGVKVIYHSDGNLWQVLDDFKAAGIDGLNPLEPLSHMYAGDVRRGYPDWILMGGIDASQLLPFGSVDEVRQTVRRTIAEAGAQGRLWLGSSTEIHPACKLENVLAMWETIETYGYYQ
;
A
#
# COMPACT_ATOMS: atom_id res chain seq x y z
N MET A 1 -19.75 -8.61 14.17
CA MET A 1 -19.04 -8.85 12.89
C MET A 1 -20.00 -8.66 11.74
N ARG A 2 -19.64 -7.82 10.76
CA ARG A 2 -20.47 -7.55 9.58
C ARG A 2 -20.72 -8.83 8.80
N LYS A 3 -21.98 -9.13 8.53
CA LYS A 3 -22.41 -10.15 7.56
C LYS A 3 -23.55 -9.53 6.78
N LEU A 4 -23.32 -9.22 5.50
CA LEU A 4 -24.41 -8.71 4.66
C LEU A 4 -25.44 -9.83 4.45
N PRO A 5 -26.72 -9.51 4.22
CA PRO A 5 -27.78 -10.52 4.19
C PRO A 5 -27.58 -11.65 3.15
N ARG A 6 -26.80 -11.39 2.11
CA ARG A 6 -26.54 -12.33 1.00
C ARG A 6 -25.13 -12.93 1.03
N ASP A 7 -24.29 -12.61 2.03
CA ASP A 7 -22.93 -13.14 2.13
C ASP A 7 -22.97 -14.66 2.38
N THR A 8 -22.27 -15.42 1.54
CA THR A 8 -22.04 -16.87 1.69
C THR A 8 -20.59 -17.19 2.04
N MET A 9 -19.68 -16.21 1.96
CA MET A 9 -18.27 -16.32 2.32
C MET A 9 -17.91 -15.32 3.43
N THR A 10 -16.97 -15.70 4.31
CA THR A 10 -16.25 -14.73 5.16
C THR A 10 -15.34 -13.85 4.31
N ALA A 11 -14.87 -12.72 4.85
CA ALA A 11 -13.91 -11.87 4.17
C ALA A 11 -12.64 -12.64 3.77
N ARG A 12 -12.09 -13.46 4.68
CA ARG A 12 -10.92 -14.31 4.37
C ARG A 12 -11.20 -15.28 3.22
N GLN A 13 -12.33 -16.00 3.25
CA GLN A 13 -12.71 -16.91 2.17
C GLN A 13 -12.85 -16.18 0.83
N ARG A 14 -13.41 -14.97 0.85
CA ARG A 14 -13.59 -14.11 -0.33
C ARG A 14 -12.25 -13.71 -0.93
N ILE A 15 -11.33 -13.21 -0.09
CA ILE A 15 -9.98 -12.82 -0.49
C ILE A 15 -9.20 -14.04 -1.03
N GLU A 16 -9.22 -15.16 -0.34
CA GLU A 16 -8.55 -16.37 -0.79
C GLU A 16 -9.12 -16.93 -2.11
N ALA A 17 -10.44 -16.85 -2.33
CA ALA A 17 -11.05 -17.19 -3.61
C ALA A 17 -10.51 -16.31 -4.75
N THR A 18 -10.44 -14.99 -4.53
CA THR A 18 -9.87 -14.07 -5.53
C THR A 18 -8.40 -14.35 -5.83
N LEU A 19 -7.61 -14.75 -4.82
CA LEU A 19 -6.19 -15.11 -4.97
C LEU A 19 -6.00 -16.40 -5.78
N ARG A 20 -6.93 -17.34 -5.67
CA ARG A 20 -6.97 -18.58 -6.47
C ARG A 20 -7.58 -18.38 -7.86
N GLY A 21 -8.19 -17.22 -8.14
CA GLY A 21 -8.91 -16.97 -9.39
C GLY A 21 -10.30 -17.57 -9.46
N GLU A 22 -10.86 -17.91 -8.33
CA GLU A 22 -12.23 -18.35 -8.19
C GLU A 22 -13.14 -17.12 -8.07
N LEU A 23 -14.41 -17.28 -8.44
CA LEU A 23 -15.41 -16.25 -8.20
C LEU A 23 -15.74 -16.23 -6.70
N PRO A 24 -15.54 -15.09 -6.00
CA PRO A 24 -16.09 -14.91 -4.67
C PRO A 24 -17.62 -14.74 -4.73
N ASP A 25 -18.29 -14.69 -3.58
CA ASP A 25 -19.74 -14.41 -3.49
C ASP A 25 -20.10 -12.96 -3.90
N ARG A 26 -19.18 -12.02 -3.66
CA ARG A 26 -19.25 -10.62 -4.11
C ARG A 26 -17.86 -9.97 -4.20
N VAL A 27 -17.80 -8.81 -4.84
CA VAL A 27 -16.62 -7.93 -4.86
C VAL A 27 -16.19 -7.61 -3.40
N PRO A 28 -14.95 -7.92 -2.99
CA PRO A 28 -14.39 -7.43 -1.74
C PRO A 28 -14.33 -5.91 -1.67
N ILE A 29 -14.69 -5.36 -0.51
CA ILE A 29 -14.51 -3.94 -0.19
C ILE A 29 -13.14 -3.78 0.44
N PHE A 30 -12.31 -3.00 -0.24
CA PHE A 30 -10.99 -2.58 0.22
C PHE A 30 -11.04 -1.09 0.58
N ASP A 31 -10.35 -0.66 1.64
CA ASP A 31 -9.96 0.75 1.76
C ASP A 31 -8.89 0.99 2.83
N LEU A 32 -8.32 2.20 2.84
CA LEU A 32 -7.56 2.78 3.94
C LEU A 32 -8.36 3.96 4.52
N ILE A 33 -8.60 4.00 5.83
CA ILE A 33 -9.49 5.00 6.45
C ILE A 33 -8.68 6.03 7.23
N GLN A 34 -8.68 7.28 6.76
CA GLN A 34 -8.08 8.45 7.40
C GLN A 34 -9.10 9.58 7.52
N HIS A 35 -10.33 9.25 7.91
CA HIS A 35 -11.46 10.17 7.85
C HIS A 35 -12.31 10.12 9.13
N ILE A 36 -12.10 11.09 10.01
CA ILE A 36 -12.74 11.18 11.33
C ILE A 36 -14.27 11.16 11.24
N PRO A 37 -14.93 11.99 10.41
CA PRO A 37 -16.40 11.98 10.37
C PRO A 37 -16.98 10.62 10.01
N LEU A 38 -16.25 9.80 9.24
CA LEU A 38 -16.67 8.44 8.90
C LEU A 38 -16.50 7.48 10.08
N ILE A 39 -15.36 7.55 10.78
CA ILE A 39 -15.13 6.77 12.00
C ILE A 39 -16.19 7.09 13.04
N GLU A 40 -16.48 8.38 13.28
CA GLU A 40 -17.51 8.81 14.23
C GLU A 40 -18.91 8.41 13.80
N TYR A 41 -19.21 8.47 12.50
CA TYR A 41 -20.50 8.03 11.95
C TYR A 41 -20.74 6.53 12.17
N VAL A 42 -19.72 5.71 11.90
CA VAL A 42 -19.83 4.24 12.02
C VAL A 42 -19.88 3.81 13.49
N THR A 43 -19.02 4.37 14.32
CA THR A 43 -18.90 3.94 15.73
C THR A 43 -19.91 4.62 16.66
N GLY A 44 -20.46 5.78 16.27
CA GLY A 44 -21.29 6.61 17.14
C GLY A 44 -20.52 7.32 18.26
N GLU A 45 -19.19 7.26 18.24
CA GLU A 45 -18.30 7.80 19.27
C GLU A 45 -17.38 8.88 18.70
N LYS A 46 -17.01 9.86 19.53
CA LYS A 46 -16.06 10.91 19.15
C LYS A 46 -14.63 10.38 19.19
N VAL A 47 -13.86 10.70 18.16
CA VAL A 47 -12.45 10.30 18.05
C VAL A 47 -11.58 11.18 18.94
N THR A 48 -10.75 10.54 19.75
CA THR A 48 -9.69 11.14 20.56
C THR A 48 -8.37 10.42 20.29
N LEU A 49 -7.25 10.98 20.76
CA LEU A 49 -5.94 10.32 20.65
C LEU A 49 -5.89 9.01 21.44
N GLU A 50 -6.65 8.89 22.53
CA GLU A 50 -6.67 7.69 23.39
C GLU A 50 -7.48 6.54 22.78
N ASN A 51 -8.62 6.85 22.13
CA ASN A 51 -9.52 5.83 21.58
C ASN A 51 -9.37 5.64 20.06
N GLY A 52 -8.61 6.49 19.37
CA GLY A 52 -8.59 6.59 17.91
C GLY A 52 -8.23 5.29 17.21
N LEU A 53 -7.27 4.53 17.74
CA LEU A 53 -6.90 3.22 17.22
C LEU A 53 -8.05 2.21 17.32
N ASP A 54 -8.72 2.15 18.47
CA ASP A 54 -9.81 1.21 18.71
C ASP A 54 -11.03 1.56 17.87
N LEU A 55 -11.36 2.85 17.72
CA LEU A 55 -12.45 3.31 16.85
C LEU A 55 -12.16 3.03 15.37
N LEU A 56 -10.93 3.26 14.93
CA LEU A 56 -10.50 2.95 13.57
C LEU A 56 -10.59 1.44 13.30
N CYS A 57 -10.06 0.60 14.18
CA CYS A 57 -10.12 -0.86 14.04
C CYS A 57 -11.56 -1.37 13.98
N ARG A 58 -12.46 -0.85 14.84
CA ARG A 58 -13.89 -1.19 14.78
C ARG A 58 -14.51 -0.78 13.44
N THR A 59 -14.23 0.44 12.98
CA THR A 59 -14.74 0.94 11.70
C THR A 59 -14.30 0.04 10.54
N ILE A 60 -13.02 -0.34 10.51
CA ILE A 60 -12.46 -1.29 9.53
C ILE A 60 -13.20 -2.63 9.60
N GLY A 61 -13.29 -3.23 10.80
CA GLY A 61 -13.94 -4.53 11.03
C GLY A 61 -15.42 -4.58 10.68
N GLU A 62 -16.09 -3.43 10.77
CA GLU A 62 -17.49 -3.29 10.43
C GLU A 62 -17.72 -2.95 8.96
N ARG A 63 -16.73 -2.38 8.25
CA ARG A 63 -16.96 -1.78 6.92
C ARG A 63 -16.09 -2.33 5.79
N LEU A 64 -15.03 -3.08 6.07
CA LEU A 64 -14.09 -3.54 5.05
C LEU A 64 -13.92 -5.06 5.08
N ASP A 65 -13.76 -5.67 3.91
CA ASP A 65 -13.32 -7.06 3.79
C ASP A 65 -11.80 -7.16 3.89
N ILE A 66 -11.09 -6.12 3.46
CA ILE A 66 -9.64 -6.05 3.47
C ILE A 66 -9.14 -4.62 3.67
N THR A 67 -8.04 -4.43 4.40
CA THR A 67 -7.38 -3.14 4.55
C THR A 67 -5.87 -3.30 4.71
N ARG A 68 -5.12 -2.23 4.43
CA ARG A 68 -3.66 -2.10 4.65
C ARG A 68 -3.39 -0.99 5.65
N GLY A 69 -2.17 -0.95 6.21
CA GLY A 69 -1.65 0.17 7.01
C GLY A 69 -2.63 0.83 7.98
N ILE A 70 -2.80 0.30 9.20
CA ILE A 70 -3.66 0.96 10.21
C ILE A 70 -2.88 2.06 10.93
N ALA A 71 -3.16 3.31 10.57
CA ALA A 71 -2.57 4.49 11.20
C ALA A 71 -3.67 5.32 11.89
N PRO A 72 -3.79 5.29 13.23
CA PRO A 72 -4.70 6.16 13.96
C PRO A 72 -4.18 7.61 13.98
N PRO A 73 -5.04 8.60 14.30
CA PRO A 73 -4.58 9.96 14.59
C PRO A 73 -3.47 9.96 15.63
N VAL A 74 -2.38 10.67 15.34
CA VAL A 74 -1.25 10.86 16.26
C VAL A 74 -1.01 12.33 16.56
N GLU A 75 -0.30 12.61 17.66
CA GLU A 75 0.16 13.96 17.98
C GLU A 75 1.18 14.47 16.96
N GLU A 76 1.08 15.76 16.64
CA GLU A 76 2.08 16.42 15.81
C GLU A 76 3.39 16.56 16.58
N ARG A 77 4.49 16.10 15.96
CA ARG A 77 5.82 16.24 16.54
C ARG A 77 6.92 16.24 15.49
N ILE A 78 8.06 16.79 15.87
CA ILE A 78 9.29 16.71 15.08
C ILE A 78 10.15 15.58 15.64
N ILE A 79 10.51 14.63 14.78
CA ILE A 79 11.33 13.47 15.11
C ILE A 79 12.69 13.65 14.46
N ARG A 80 13.76 13.64 15.27
CA ARG A 80 15.15 13.65 14.78
C ARG A 80 15.71 12.25 14.95
N HIS A 81 16.07 11.60 13.86
CA HIS A 81 16.68 10.26 13.88
C HIS A 81 18.20 10.36 14.06
N GLU A 82 18.81 9.28 14.56
CA GLU A 82 20.25 9.19 14.81
C GLU A 82 21.08 9.31 13.52
N ASP A 83 20.51 8.93 12.38
CA ASP A 83 21.10 9.08 11.05
C ASP A 83 21.06 10.52 10.51
N GLY A 84 20.54 11.46 11.29
CA GLY A 84 20.48 12.89 10.99
C GLY A 84 19.30 13.34 10.12
N PHE A 85 18.38 12.43 9.77
CA PHE A 85 17.13 12.80 9.12
C PHE A 85 16.13 13.37 10.13
N VAL A 86 15.34 14.35 9.69
CA VAL A 86 14.32 14.98 10.53
C VAL A 86 12.98 14.89 9.85
N TYR A 87 12.00 14.40 10.59
CA TYR A 87 10.64 14.21 10.11
C TYR A 87 9.66 15.06 10.91
N LYS A 88 8.61 15.53 10.24
CA LYS A 88 7.42 16.11 10.85
C LYS A 88 6.31 15.08 10.80
N GLN A 89 5.93 14.54 11.96
CA GLN A 89 4.76 13.69 12.09
C GLN A 89 3.52 14.58 12.21
N GLU A 90 2.51 14.26 11.40
CA GLU A 90 1.17 14.83 11.41
C GLU A 90 0.15 13.69 11.58
N TRP A 91 -1.13 14.02 11.74
CA TRP A 91 -2.17 13.09 12.20
C TRP A 91 -2.19 11.74 11.48
N TRP A 92 -1.92 11.71 10.18
CA TRP A 92 -2.01 10.51 9.36
C TRP A 92 -0.73 10.19 8.58
N THR A 93 0.28 11.08 8.63
CA THR A 93 1.43 10.99 7.75
C THR A 93 2.68 11.55 8.41
N THR A 94 3.84 11.18 7.87
CA THR A 94 5.15 11.63 8.35
C THR A 94 5.93 12.21 7.17
N TRP A 95 6.32 13.47 7.27
CA TRP A 95 7.02 14.20 6.23
C TRP A 95 8.51 14.29 6.52
N LEU A 96 9.36 13.95 5.55
CA LEU A 96 10.79 14.23 5.66
C LEU A 96 11.06 15.72 5.42
N ILE A 97 11.55 16.44 6.43
CA ILE A 97 11.74 17.90 6.40
C ILE A 97 13.22 18.34 6.41
N GLU A 98 14.15 17.50 6.87
CA GLU A 98 15.59 17.82 6.89
C GLU A 98 16.43 16.56 6.57
N ARG A 99 17.49 16.74 5.78
CA ARG A 99 18.44 15.69 5.41
C ARG A 99 19.83 16.00 5.98
N PRO A 100 20.65 14.97 6.29
CA PRO A 100 22.01 15.17 6.80
C PRO A 100 23.02 15.62 5.73
N PHE A 101 22.58 15.84 4.49
CA PHE A 101 23.38 16.32 3.38
C PHE A 101 22.58 17.35 2.57
N LYS A 102 23.30 18.23 1.86
CA LYS A 102 22.72 19.33 1.06
C LYS A 102 23.13 19.30 -0.41
N ASP A 103 24.06 18.44 -0.78
CA ASP A 103 24.63 18.33 -2.11
C ASP A 103 24.97 16.88 -2.47
N VAL A 104 25.35 16.67 -3.73
CA VAL A 104 25.65 15.34 -4.30
C VAL A 104 26.83 14.68 -3.59
N ARG A 105 27.88 15.45 -3.28
CA ARG A 105 29.06 14.96 -2.56
C ARG A 105 28.67 14.43 -1.17
N GLY A 106 27.79 15.13 -0.46
CA GLY A 106 27.26 14.73 0.83
C GLY A 106 26.44 13.44 0.74
N LEU A 107 25.58 13.31 -0.28
CA LEU A 107 24.82 12.09 -0.53
C LEU A 107 25.74 10.90 -0.88
N LEU A 108 26.71 11.09 -1.78
CA LEU A 108 27.68 10.04 -2.13
C LEU A 108 28.54 9.61 -0.94
N ALA A 109 28.83 10.51 -0.01
CA ALA A 109 29.50 10.17 1.25
C ALA A 109 28.56 9.43 2.24
N TYR A 110 27.25 9.69 2.18
CA TYR A 110 26.25 9.05 3.03
C TYR A 110 25.98 7.60 2.62
N ILE A 111 25.89 7.32 1.32
CA ILE A 111 25.50 6.00 0.79
C ILE A 111 26.32 4.84 1.40
N PRO A 112 27.67 4.87 1.45
CA PRO A 112 28.45 3.78 2.07
C PRO A 112 28.12 3.51 3.54
N ARG A 113 27.84 4.56 4.32
CA ARG A 113 27.47 4.42 5.74
C ARG A 113 26.10 3.74 5.89
N ASN A 114 25.15 4.09 5.04
CA ASN A 114 23.84 3.44 5.08
C ASN A 114 23.91 2.00 4.55
N MET A 115 24.74 1.69 3.55
CA MET A 115 24.98 0.30 3.15
C MET A 115 25.60 -0.52 4.29
N GLU A 116 26.56 0.01 5.02
CA GLU A 116 27.13 -0.64 6.21
C GLU A 116 26.05 -0.91 7.27
N GLU A 117 25.16 0.05 7.52
CA GLU A 117 24.01 -0.14 8.42
C GLU A 117 23.07 -1.25 7.93
N LEU A 118 22.75 -1.28 6.63
CA LEU A 118 21.88 -2.29 6.02
C LEU A 118 22.47 -3.70 6.17
N TYR A 119 23.78 -3.86 5.92
CA TYR A 119 24.45 -5.16 6.08
C TYR A 119 24.64 -5.57 7.54
N ASN A 120 24.63 -4.62 8.47
CA ASN A 120 24.65 -4.86 9.92
C ASN A 120 23.25 -4.90 10.56
N ARG A 121 22.19 -5.07 9.74
CA ARG A 121 20.81 -5.14 10.21
C ARG A 121 20.62 -6.21 11.29
N GLN A 122 19.65 -5.95 12.17
CA GLN A 122 19.14 -6.93 13.12
C GLN A 122 17.88 -7.60 12.55
N PRO A 123 17.51 -8.80 13.03
CA PRO A 123 16.28 -9.45 12.63
C PRO A 123 15.04 -8.54 12.76
N GLY A 124 14.25 -8.51 11.69
CA GLY A 124 13.11 -7.62 11.43
C GLY A 124 13.35 -6.12 11.41
N ASP A 125 14.60 -5.66 11.31
CA ASP A 125 14.84 -4.30 10.85
C ASP A 125 14.20 -4.11 9.48
N MET A 126 13.48 -3.00 9.32
CA MET A 126 12.87 -2.55 8.08
C MET A 126 13.37 -1.14 7.76
N PHE A 127 13.78 -0.93 6.52
CA PHE A 127 14.35 0.34 6.06
C PHE A 127 13.44 0.93 5.00
N THR A 128 12.77 2.03 5.35
CA THR A 128 11.84 2.73 4.45
C THR A 128 12.25 4.18 4.26
N PHE A 129 11.54 4.91 3.41
CA PHE A 129 11.66 6.36 3.33
C PHE A 129 11.33 7.07 4.65
N GLY A 130 10.58 6.44 5.56
CA GLY A 130 10.30 6.93 6.92
C GLY A 130 11.43 6.68 7.93
N GLY A 131 12.56 6.11 7.47
CA GLY A 131 13.70 5.77 8.30
C GLY A 131 13.73 4.29 8.68
N LYS A 132 14.68 3.97 9.57
CA LYS A 132 14.81 2.64 10.16
C LYS A 132 13.72 2.42 11.19
N SER A 133 12.93 1.37 10.99
CA SER A 133 11.99 0.85 11.97
C SER A 133 12.26 -0.63 12.19
N ASN A 134 11.51 -1.24 13.10
CA ASN A 134 11.58 -2.66 13.34
C ASN A 134 10.15 -3.21 13.35
N VAL A 135 9.88 -4.25 12.57
CA VAL A 135 8.52 -4.84 12.48
C VAL A 135 8.13 -5.60 13.75
N TRP A 136 9.08 -5.84 14.65
CA TRP A 136 8.87 -6.29 16.04
C TRP A 136 8.56 -5.10 16.96
N GLY A 137 8.41 -3.88 16.45
CA GLY A 137 8.02 -2.66 17.18
C GLY A 137 8.99 -2.22 18.28
N THR A 138 8.56 -1.27 19.12
CA THR A 138 9.24 -0.92 20.40
C THR A 138 8.84 -1.85 21.54
N ALA A 139 7.97 -2.84 21.26
CA ALA A 139 7.40 -3.75 22.24
C ALA A 139 8.19 -5.07 22.27
N THR A 140 8.17 -5.75 23.41
CA THR A 140 8.79 -7.07 23.62
C THR A 140 8.12 -8.23 22.85
N ARG A 141 7.28 -7.93 21.85
CA ARG A 141 6.39 -8.88 21.16
C ARG A 141 6.80 -9.04 19.69
N SER A 142 6.59 -10.24 19.16
CA SER A 142 6.85 -10.56 17.74
C SER A 142 5.90 -9.85 16.75
N PRO A 143 6.29 -9.63 15.48
CA PRO A 143 5.44 -9.11 14.41
C PRO A 143 4.15 -9.91 14.30
N ARG A 144 4.26 -11.23 14.47
CA ARG A 144 3.10 -12.13 14.53
C ARG A 144 2.16 -11.79 15.69
N GLU A 145 2.67 -11.60 16.90
CA GLU A 145 1.84 -11.22 18.06
C GLU A 145 1.24 -9.82 17.90
N GLN A 146 1.99 -8.86 17.33
CA GLN A 146 1.48 -7.52 17.05
C GLN A 146 0.37 -7.55 16.01
N PHE A 147 0.57 -8.32 14.94
CA PHE A 147 -0.43 -8.54 13.93
C PHE A 147 -1.68 -9.18 14.52
N LEU A 148 -1.55 -10.24 15.31
CA LEU A 148 -2.70 -10.91 15.93
C LEU A 148 -3.45 -9.99 16.90
N ALA A 149 -2.74 -9.17 17.68
CA ALA A 149 -3.37 -8.18 18.55
C ALA A 149 -4.13 -7.09 17.75
N LEU A 150 -3.59 -6.67 16.61
CA LEU A 150 -4.27 -5.72 15.72
C LEU A 150 -5.49 -6.38 15.02
N GLN A 151 -5.32 -7.62 14.55
CA GLN A 151 -6.38 -8.42 13.94
C GLN A 151 -7.51 -8.68 14.94
N GLU A 152 -7.21 -8.92 16.22
CA GLU A 152 -8.21 -9.06 17.28
C GLU A 152 -9.05 -7.79 17.45
N LYS A 153 -8.41 -6.60 17.42
CA LYS A 153 -9.11 -5.30 17.48
C LYS A 153 -10.01 -5.05 16.28
N VAL A 154 -9.58 -5.47 15.10
CA VAL A 154 -10.36 -5.34 13.86
C VAL A 154 -11.49 -6.39 13.82
N GLY A 155 -11.24 -7.58 14.34
CA GLY A 155 -12.16 -8.72 14.31
C GLY A 155 -11.85 -9.70 13.18
N GLU A 156 -12.50 -10.86 13.22
CA GLU A 156 -12.13 -12.02 12.38
C GLU A 156 -12.63 -11.94 10.93
N ASN A 157 -13.58 -11.04 10.63
CA ASN A 157 -14.21 -10.92 9.31
C ASN A 157 -13.66 -9.76 8.46
N THR A 158 -12.36 -9.45 8.61
CA THR A 158 -11.60 -8.53 7.75
C THR A 158 -10.16 -9.05 7.64
N VAL A 159 -9.59 -9.05 6.44
CA VAL A 159 -8.19 -9.40 6.22
C VAL A 159 -7.33 -8.15 6.36
N LEU A 160 -6.27 -8.24 7.16
CA LEU A 160 -5.24 -7.21 7.24
C LEU A 160 -4.06 -7.58 6.33
N PHE A 161 -3.47 -6.59 5.64
CA PHE A 161 -2.13 -6.74 5.06
C PHE A 161 -1.08 -6.37 6.11
N PRO A 162 -0.37 -7.34 6.72
CA PRO A 162 0.74 -7.04 7.63
C PRO A 162 1.99 -6.57 6.90
N PHE A 163 2.11 -6.95 5.63
CA PHE A 163 3.38 -6.91 4.92
C PHE A 163 3.37 -5.83 3.86
N GLU A 164 3.73 -4.62 4.26
CA GLU A 164 4.18 -3.60 3.32
C GLU A 164 5.70 -3.75 3.15
N SER A 165 6.15 -3.85 1.90
CA SER A 165 7.50 -4.28 1.55
C SER A 165 8.13 -3.33 0.52
N PRO A 166 9.08 -2.46 0.93
CA PRO A 166 9.70 -1.50 0.02
C PRO A 166 10.67 -2.19 -0.95
N VAL A 167 10.58 -1.88 -2.25
CA VAL A 167 11.58 -2.39 -3.21
C VAL A 167 12.95 -1.76 -2.99
N GLY A 168 12.98 -0.50 -2.55
CA GLY A 168 14.19 0.25 -2.19
C GLY A 168 14.42 1.52 -3.02
N LEU A 169 13.83 1.65 -4.21
CA LEU A 169 14.01 2.84 -5.06
C LEU A 169 13.34 4.08 -4.45
N ASP A 170 12.13 3.93 -3.94
CA ASP A 170 11.40 4.92 -3.15
C ASP A 170 12.17 5.33 -1.88
N THR A 171 12.64 4.35 -1.11
CA THR A 171 13.45 4.59 0.09
C THR A 171 14.69 5.42 -0.26
N ALA A 172 15.40 5.06 -1.33
CA ALA A 172 16.59 5.78 -1.76
C ALA A 172 16.27 7.20 -2.23
N HIS A 173 15.33 7.37 -3.16
CA HIS A 173 15.10 8.69 -3.78
C HIS A 173 14.34 9.66 -2.86
N VAL A 174 13.45 9.19 -1.98
CA VAL A 174 12.76 10.07 -1.03
C VAL A 174 13.77 10.58 -0.01
N ARG A 175 14.61 9.69 0.54
CA ARG A 175 15.67 10.09 1.48
C ARG A 175 16.73 10.97 0.83
N ALA A 176 17.15 10.68 -0.40
CA ALA A 176 18.06 11.54 -1.14
C ALA A 176 17.42 12.89 -1.54
N GLY A 177 16.12 12.88 -1.86
CA GLY A 177 15.51 13.88 -2.73
C GLY A 177 15.76 13.54 -4.20
N LEU A 178 14.74 13.70 -5.06
CA LEU A 178 14.79 13.27 -6.46
C LEU A 178 15.96 13.89 -7.23
N ASP A 179 16.20 15.19 -7.07
CA ASP A 179 17.29 15.90 -7.74
C ASP A 179 18.67 15.34 -7.36
N LEU A 180 18.93 15.20 -6.06
CA LEU A 180 20.22 14.68 -5.57
C LEU A 180 20.41 13.21 -5.95
N PHE A 181 19.34 12.42 -5.95
CA PHE A 181 19.39 11.02 -6.39
C PHE A 181 19.82 10.92 -7.86
N VAL A 182 19.21 11.72 -8.74
CA VAL A 182 19.53 11.73 -10.18
C VAL A 182 20.97 12.18 -10.42
N TYR A 183 21.44 13.24 -9.75
CA TYR A 183 22.82 13.69 -9.90
C TYR A 183 23.84 12.71 -9.32
N ALA A 184 23.54 12.07 -8.18
CA ALA A 184 24.40 11.03 -7.62
C ALA A 184 24.50 9.82 -8.56
N TYR A 185 23.40 9.41 -9.19
CA TYR A 185 23.43 8.34 -10.19
C TYR A 185 24.24 8.73 -11.44
N ALA A 186 24.18 10.00 -11.86
CA ALA A 186 24.99 10.49 -12.97
C ALA A 186 26.50 10.53 -12.65
N GLU A 187 26.87 10.90 -11.42
CA GLU A 187 28.27 10.97 -10.98
C GLU A 187 28.86 9.60 -10.67
N ASN A 188 28.10 8.71 -10.02
CA ASN A 188 28.56 7.38 -9.63
C ASN A 188 27.42 6.35 -9.70
N PRO A 189 27.07 5.88 -10.90
CA PRO A 189 25.94 4.96 -11.09
C PRO A 189 26.14 3.62 -10.38
N GLN A 190 27.39 3.15 -10.26
CA GLN A 190 27.68 1.90 -9.57
C GLN A 190 27.37 2.00 -8.09
N LEU A 191 27.82 3.08 -7.42
CA LEU A 191 27.56 3.25 -5.98
C LEU A 191 26.07 3.35 -5.67
N VAL A 192 25.30 4.06 -6.52
CA VAL A 192 23.84 4.14 -6.34
C VAL A 192 23.15 2.80 -6.63
N SER A 193 23.61 2.06 -7.65
CA SER A 193 23.13 0.69 -7.90
C SER A 193 23.41 -0.24 -6.71
N ASP A 194 24.61 -0.17 -6.12
CA ASP A 194 24.97 -0.97 -4.94
C ASP A 194 24.07 -0.61 -3.74
N TRP A 195 23.72 0.68 -3.60
CA TRP A 195 22.78 1.12 -2.56
C TRP A 195 21.38 0.55 -2.74
N LEU A 196 20.83 0.60 -3.95
CA LEU A 196 19.54 0.00 -4.28
C LEU A 196 19.55 -1.52 -4.04
N GLU A 197 20.66 -2.19 -4.34
CA GLU A 197 20.82 -3.62 -4.08
C GLU A 197 20.89 -3.92 -2.58
N ALA A 198 21.61 -3.12 -1.78
CA ALA A 198 21.68 -3.28 -0.33
C ALA A 198 20.30 -3.11 0.33
N LEU A 199 19.51 -2.12 -0.10
CA LEU A 199 18.13 -1.91 0.37
C LEU A 199 17.23 -3.11 0.04
N ASN A 200 17.25 -3.57 -1.21
CA ASN A 200 16.45 -4.71 -1.65
C ASN A 200 16.88 -6.01 -0.94
N TRP A 201 18.18 -6.23 -0.76
CA TRP A 201 18.71 -7.37 -0.02
C TRP A 201 18.23 -7.38 1.43
N ALA A 202 18.30 -6.24 2.12
CA ALA A 202 17.86 -6.13 3.52
C ALA A 202 16.37 -6.45 3.67
N GLU A 203 15.56 -5.97 2.72
CA GLU A 203 14.14 -6.28 2.69
C GLU A 203 13.86 -7.76 2.42
N ILE A 204 14.56 -8.39 1.47
CA ILE A 204 14.44 -9.83 1.21
C ILE A 204 14.78 -10.66 2.45
N GLN A 205 15.80 -10.27 3.23
CA GLN A 205 16.08 -10.94 4.50
C GLN A 205 14.89 -10.84 5.47
N ARG A 206 14.28 -9.65 5.58
CA ARG A 206 13.08 -9.45 6.41
C ARG A 206 11.90 -10.29 5.93
N VAL A 207 11.70 -10.43 4.61
CA VAL A 207 10.68 -11.32 4.05
C VAL A 207 10.89 -12.74 4.54
N HIS A 208 12.12 -13.28 4.44
CA HIS A 208 12.40 -14.64 4.89
C HIS A 208 12.24 -14.85 6.41
N GLU A 209 12.36 -13.79 7.21
CA GLU A 209 12.17 -13.85 8.65
C GLU A 209 10.70 -13.75 9.09
N THR A 210 9.86 -13.07 8.30
CA THR A 210 8.54 -12.61 8.77
C THR A 210 7.35 -13.07 7.92
N ALA A 211 7.58 -13.58 6.71
CA ALA A 211 6.51 -14.07 5.85
C ALA A 211 5.78 -15.25 6.50
N ASP A 212 4.47 -15.12 6.60
CA ASP A 212 3.57 -16.14 7.14
C ASP A 212 2.24 -16.09 6.37
N ALA A 213 2.05 -17.03 5.46
CA ALA A 213 0.85 -17.10 4.61
C ALA A 213 -0.42 -17.44 5.41
N GLU A 214 -0.30 -18.01 6.62
CA GLU A 214 -1.45 -18.23 7.49
C GLU A 214 -1.96 -16.89 8.06
N LEU A 215 -1.04 -15.99 8.42
CA LEU A 215 -1.39 -14.64 8.88
C LEU A 215 -2.01 -13.81 7.76
N SER A 216 -1.30 -13.71 6.63
CA SER A 216 -1.83 -13.02 5.47
C SER A 216 -1.36 -13.68 4.17
N PRO A 217 -2.28 -14.11 3.31
CA PRO A 217 -1.94 -14.79 2.06
C PRO A 217 -1.42 -13.84 0.97
N VAL A 218 -1.28 -12.55 1.29
CA VAL A 218 -0.90 -11.50 0.35
C VAL A 218 -0.04 -10.43 1.04
N ALA A 219 1.01 -10.00 0.34
CA ALA A 219 1.86 -8.88 0.69
C ALA A 219 1.67 -7.73 -0.30
N LEU A 220 1.91 -6.52 0.18
CA LEU A 220 1.92 -5.32 -0.62
C LEU A 220 3.37 -4.86 -0.82
N VAL A 221 3.90 -5.07 -2.02
CA VAL A 221 5.24 -4.59 -2.38
C VAL A 221 5.08 -3.20 -3.00
N PHE A 222 5.87 -2.23 -2.57
CA PHE A 222 5.65 -0.84 -3.00
C PHE A 222 6.93 -0.13 -3.44
N SER A 223 6.73 0.82 -4.35
CA SER A 223 7.64 1.92 -4.65
C SER A 223 6.87 2.90 -5.53
N ASP A 224 6.60 4.11 -5.06
CA ASP A 224 5.99 5.12 -5.91
C ASP A 224 6.97 5.59 -6.98
N ILE A 225 6.61 5.35 -8.25
CA ILE A 225 7.51 5.62 -9.39
C ILE A 225 6.86 6.47 -10.48
N ALA A 226 5.64 6.99 -10.26
CA ALA A 226 4.90 7.75 -11.26
C ALA A 226 4.10 8.92 -10.68
N ASP A 227 3.87 9.93 -11.53
CA ASP A 227 2.81 10.93 -11.33
C ASP A 227 1.59 10.59 -12.20
N LYS A 228 0.61 11.49 -12.22
CA LYS A 228 -0.60 11.34 -13.04
C LYS A 228 -0.37 11.19 -14.55
N ASN A 229 0.79 11.57 -15.06
CA ASN A 229 1.10 11.58 -16.48
C ASN A 229 1.96 10.38 -16.87
N GLN A 230 3.01 10.06 -16.12
CA GLN A 230 4.01 9.04 -16.45
C GLN A 230 4.92 8.68 -15.28
N THR A 231 5.84 7.74 -15.51
CA THR A 231 6.90 7.40 -14.54
C THR A 231 7.90 8.54 -14.35
N PHE A 232 8.37 8.75 -13.11
CA PHE A 232 9.44 9.71 -12.78
C PHE A 232 10.76 9.36 -13.47
N TYR A 233 11.01 8.07 -13.65
CA TYR A 233 12.21 7.52 -14.25
C TYR A 233 11.92 7.01 -15.65
N SER A 234 12.92 7.07 -16.53
CA SER A 234 12.78 6.47 -17.86
C SER A 234 12.56 4.95 -17.76
N PRO A 235 11.78 4.34 -18.66
CA PRO A 235 11.63 2.88 -18.70
C PRO A 235 12.96 2.13 -18.80
N ALA A 236 13.97 2.70 -19.48
CA ALA A 236 15.31 2.13 -19.57
C ALA A 236 16.02 2.07 -18.20
N PHE A 237 15.90 3.13 -17.39
CA PHE A 237 16.42 3.13 -16.02
C PHE A 237 15.67 2.09 -15.18
N LEU A 238 14.34 2.06 -15.23
CA LEU A 238 13.54 1.12 -14.43
C LEU A 238 13.86 -0.35 -14.77
N ARG A 239 14.01 -0.67 -16.06
CA ARG A 239 14.41 -2.02 -16.51
C ARG A 239 15.80 -2.44 -16.04
N LYS A 240 16.69 -1.46 -15.86
CA LYS A 240 18.04 -1.71 -15.35
C LYS A 240 18.07 -1.81 -13.82
N GLU A 241 17.45 -0.85 -13.13
CA GLU A 241 17.68 -0.63 -11.70
C GLU A 241 16.52 -1.06 -10.80
N PHE A 242 15.30 -1.14 -11.33
CA PHE A 242 14.11 -1.39 -10.51
C PHE A 242 13.56 -2.80 -10.71
N PHE A 243 13.17 -3.15 -11.94
CA PHE A 243 12.48 -4.42 -12.22
C PHE A 243 13.25 -5.69 -11.83
N PRO A 244 14.59 -5.77 -12.00
CA PRO A 244 15.33 -6.92 -11.50
C PRO A 244 15.25 -7.10 -9.98
N ARG A 245 15.19 -6.01 -9.22
CA ARG A 245 15.09 -6.00 -7.74
C ARG A 245 13.66 -6.26 -7.28
N LEU A 246 12.67 -5.70 -7.98
CA LEU A 246 11.28 -6.06 -7.77
C LEU A 246 11.07 -7.57 -7.97
N LYS A 247 11.61 -8.14 -9.05
CA LYS A 247 11.51 -9.58 -9.30
C LYS A 247 12.09 -10.42 -8.16
N LYS A 248 13.30 -10.09 -7.66
CA LYS A 248 13.90 -10.80 -6.52
C LYS A 248 12.99 -10.77 -5.28
N LEU A 249 12.39 -9.61 -5.01
CA LEU A 249 11.50 -9.43 -3.86
C LEU A 249 10.18 -10.19 -4.02
N VAL A 250 9.59 -10.16 -5.23
CA VAL A 250 8.40 -10.95 -5.56
C VAL A 250 8.68 -12.45 -5.40
N ASP A 251 9.79 -12.93 -5.96
CA ASP A 251 10.20 -14.34 -5.85
C ASP A 251 10.40 -14.75 -4.37
N ALA A 252 10.92 -13.85 -3.52
CA ALA A 252 11.08 -14.10 -2.08
C ALA A 252 9.73 -14.26 -1.36
N TRP A 253 8.74 -13.43 -1.65
CA TRP A 253 7.37 -13.58 -1.10
C TRP A 253 6.70 -14.87 -1.61
N HIS A 254 6.81 -15.14 -2.90
CA HIS A 254 6.26 -16.34 -3.53
C HIS A 254 6.85 -17.63 -2.97
N ALA A 255 8.13 -17.63 -2.58
CA ALA A 255 8.79 -18.78 -1.95
C ALA A 255 8.14 -19.18 -0.60
N HIS A 256 7.42 -18.26 0.04
CA HIS A 256 6.64 -18.50 1.27
C HIS A 256 5.15 -18.69 1.02
N GLY A 257 4.72 -18.84 -0.23
CA GLY A 257 3.31 -19.02 -0.60
C GLY A 257 2.47 -17.75 -0.48
N VAL A 258 3.09 -16.57 -0.34
CA VAL A 258 2.42 -15.28 -0.22
C VAL A 258 2.33 -14.62 -1.59
N LYS A 259 1.14 -14.16 -1.98
CA LYS A 259 0.90 -13.42 -3.23
C LYS A 259 1.36 -11.97 -3.12
N VAL A 260 1.70 -11.34 -4.25
CA VAL A 260 2.17 -9.94 -4.26
C VAL A 260 1.24 -9.05 -5.06
N ILE A 261 0.68 -8.05 -4.38
CA ILE A 261 0.09 -6.89 -5.04
C ILE A 261 1.13 -5.78 -5.02
N TYR A 262 1.40 -5.21 -6.19
CA TYR A 262 2.34 -4.10 -6.29
C TYR A 262 1.62 -2.76 -6.09
N HIS A 263 2.21 -1.88 -5.28
CA HIS A 263 1.70 -0.54 -5.00
C HIS A 263 2.55 0.56 -5.64
N SER A 264 1.93 1.39 -6.48
CA SER A 264 2.41 2.71 -6.88
C SER A 264 1.26 3.56 -7.39
N ASP A 265 1.14 4.78 -6.87
CA ASP A 265 0.27 5.79 -7.47
C ASP A 265 0.76 6.19 -8.88
N GLY A 266 -0.10 6.88 -9.62
CA GLY A 266 0.23 7.46 -10.92
C GLY A 266 0.00 6.55 -12.14
N ASN A 267 0.52 7.01 -13.28
CA ASN A 267 0.35 6.37 -14.57
C ASN A 267 1.49 5.38 -14.86
N LEU A 268 1.16 4.09 -14.82
CA LEU A 268 2.12 3.00 -14.98
C LEU A 268 2.08 2.34 -16.38
N TRP A 269 1.26 2.84 -17.31
CA TRP A 269 1.04 2.21 -18.62
C TRP A 269 2.32 1.90 -19.40
N GLN A 270 3.35 2.74 -19.26
CA GLN A 270 4.64 2.56 -19.96
C GLN A 270 5.41 1.31 -19.51
N VAL A 271 5.06 0.72 -18.37
CA VAL A 271 5.84 -0.34 -17.71
C VAL A 271 5.00 -1.48 -17.12
N LEU A 272 3.69 -1.57 -17.42
CA LEU A 272 2.83 -2.65 -16.92
C LEU A 272 3.30 -4.05 -17.39
N ASP A 273 3.87 -4.17 -18.58
CA ASP A 273 4.44 -5.43 -19.05
C ASP A 273 5.69 -5.83 -18.27
N ASP A 274 6.49 -4.87 -17.83
CA ASP A 274 7.67 -5.11 -16.99
C ASP A 274 7.24 -5.60 -15.59
N PHE A 275 6.17 -5.03 -15.03
CA PHE A 275 5.53 -5.52 -13.81
C PHE A 275 5.03 -6.97 -13.94
N LYS A 276 4.37 -7.30 -15.06
CA LYS A 276 3.92 -8.66 -15.36
C LYS A 276 5.11 -9.63 -15.45
N ALA A 277 6.19 -9.21 -16.11
CA ALA A 277 7.40 -10.00 -16.22
C ALA A 277 8.12 -10.19 -14.86
N ALA A 278 8.01 -9.22 -13.95
CA ALA A 278 8.53 -9.33 -12.58
C ALA A 278 7.72 -10.32 -11.70
N GLY A 279 6.51 -10.70 -12.13
CA GLY A 279 5.72 -11.77 -11.50
C GLY A 279 4.68 -11.30 -10.50
N ILE A 280 4.32 -10.01 -10.47
CA ILE A 280 3.29 -9.52 -9.55
C ILE A 280 1.92 -10.18 -9.84
N ASP A 281 1.14 -10.42 -8.78
CA ASP A 281 -0.19 -11.04 -8.88
C ASP A 281 -1.32 -10.00 -9.02
N GLY A 282 -1.03 -8.73 -8.76
CA GLY A 282 -2.01 -7.65 -8.85
C GLY A 282 -1.42 -6.26 -8.70
N LEU A 283 -2.25 -5.26 -8.93
CA LEU A 283 -1.90 -3.84 -8.89
C LEU A 283 -2.78 -3.07 -7.91
N ASN A 284 -2.14 -2.21 -7.14
CA ASN A 284 -2.74 -1.20 -6.29
C ASN A 284 -1.98 0.13 -6.47
N PRO A 285 -2.63 1.27 -6.28
CA PRO A 285 -4.03 1.41 -6.56
C PRO A 285 -4.34 1.41 -8.06
N LEU A 286 -5.62 1.47 -8.37
CA LEU A 286 -6.08 1.96 -9.66
C LEU A 286 -6.53 3.41 -9.50
N GLU A 287 -5.87 4.31 -10.22
CA GLU A 287 -6.08 5.75 -10.17
C GLU A 287 -6.68 6.27 -11.49
N PRO A 288 -8.01 6.49 -11.56
CA PRO A 288 -8.68 6.93 -12.79
C PRO A 288 -8.14 8.24 -13.37
N LEU A 289 -7.73 9.18 -12.52
CA LEU A 289 -7.18 10.48 -12.96
C LEU A 289 -5.76 10.39 -13.51
N SER A 290 -5.11 9.25 -13.33
CA SER A 290 -3.84 8.88 -13.95
C SER A 290 -4.03 7.94 -15.14
N HIS A 291 -5.25 7.90 -15.67
CA HIS A 291 -5.68 7.02 -16.77
C HIS A 291 -5.60 5.51 -16.45
N MET A 292 -5.48 5.13 -15.18
CA MET A 292 -5.44 3.75 -14.72
C MET A 292 -6.84 3.22 -14.41
N TYR A 293 -7.73 3.25 -15.40
CA TYR A 293 -9.11 2.75 -15.25
C TYR A 293 -9.14 1.23 -15.11
N ALA A 294 -9.91 0.71 -14.14
CA ALA A 294 -9.98 -0.72 -13.86
C ALA A 294 -10.39 -1.58 -15.07
N GLY A 295 -11.36 -1.11 -15.86
CA GLY A 295 -11.78 -1.79 -17.07
C GLY A 295 -10.65 -1.92 -18.09
N ASP A 296 -9.80 -0.90 -18.22
CA ASP A 296 -8.72 -0.86 -19.20
C ASP A 296 -7.59 -1.80 -18.77
N VAL A 297 -7.18 -1.73 -17.49
CA VAL A 297 -6.17 -2.63 -16.92
C VAL A 297 -6.66 -4.08 -16.96
N ARG A 298 -7.92 -4.36 -16.63
CA ARG A 298 -8.52 -5.70 -16.70
C ARG A 298 -8.43 -6.31 -18.10
N ARG A 299 -8.63 -5.52 -19.17
CA ARG A 299 -8.55 -6.01 -20.56
C ARG A 299 -7.12 -6.40 -20.96
N GLY A 300 -6.11 -5.66 -20.48
CA GLY A 300 -4.69 -5.99 -20.74
C GLY A 300 -4.14 -7.11 -19.83
N TYR A 301 -4.64 -7.18 -18.60
CA TYR A 301 -4.11 -8.03 -17.52
C TYR A 301 -5.24 -8.80 -16.83
N PRO A 302 -5.87 -9.78 -17.52
CA PRO A 302 -7.06 -10.48 -17.02
C PRO A 302 -6.80 -11.32 -15.76
N ASP A 303 -5.58 -11.75 -15.49
CA ASP A 303 -5.29 -12.59 -14.33
C ASP A 303 -4.94 -11.78 -13.08
N TRP A 304 -4.77 -10.46 -13.19
CA TRP A 304 -4.37 -9.63 -12.07
C TRP A 304 -5.50 -9.36 -11.09
N ILE A 305 -5.14 -9.29 -9.81
CA ILE A 305 -5.98 -8.68 -8.78
C ILE A 305 -5.87 -7.17 -8.93
N LEU A 306 -7.02 -6.51 -9.08
CA LEU A 306 -7.10 -5.07 -9.22
C LEU A 306 -7.65 -4.49 -7.93
N MET A 307 -6.97 -3.51 -7.35
CA MET A 307 -7.30 -3.01 -6.01
C MET A 307 -7.45 -1.49 -6.00
N GLY A 308 -8.58 -0.99 -5.51
CA GLY A 308 -8.98 0.43 -5.55
C GLY A 308 -9.88 0.75 -6.75
N GLY A 309 -9.75 1.94 -7.33
CA GLY A 309 -10.43 2.32 -8.58
C GLY A 309 -11.54 3.36 -8.49
N ILE A 310 -11.87 3.84 -7.29
CA ILE A 310 -12.79 4.99 -7.11
C ILE A 310 -11.98 6.22 -6.73
N ASP A 311 -12.02 7.26 -7.56
CA ASP A 311 -11.17 8.43 -7.40
C ASP A 311 -11.38 9.15 -6.05
N ALA A 312 -10.34 9.12 -5.21
CA ALA A 312 -10.32 9.78 -3.92
C ALA A 312 -10.04 11.28 -4.02
N SER A 313 -9.54 11.79 -5.14
CA SER A 313 -9.03 13.16 -5.22
C SER A 313 -10.06 14.17 -5.74
N GLN A 314 -10.95 13.79 -6.67
CA GLN A 314 -11.96 14.69 -7.23
C GLN A 314 -13.39 14.18 -7.01
N LEU A 315 -13.66 12.91 -7.31
CA LEU A 315 -15.00 12.32 -7.23
C LEU A 315 -15.50 12.25 -5.78
N LEU A 316 -14.76 11.59 -4.87
CA LEU A 316 -15.19 11.49 -3.48
C LEU A 316 -15.24 12.85 -2.75
N PRO A 317 -14.34 13.82 -2.98
CA PRO A 317 -14.40 15.14 -2.35
C PRO A 317 -15.44 16.09 -2.95
N PHE A 318 -15.62 16.09 -4.28
CA PHE A 318 -16.39 17.15 -4.95
C PHE A 318 -17.62 16.64 -5.71
N GLY A 319 -17.60 15.40 -6.18
CA GLY A 319 -18.71 14.80 -6.93
C GLY A 319 -20.01 14.71 -6.13
N SER A 320 -21.09 14.43 -6.85
CA SER A 320 -22.39 14.08 -6.30
C SER A 320 -22.47 12.59 -5.95
N VAL A 321 -23.36 12.26 -5.02
CA VAL A 321 -23.68 10.88 -4.66
C VAL A 321 -24.02 10.03 -5.89
N ASP A 322 -24.80 10.56 -6.84
CA ASP A 322 -25.20 9.81 -8.03
C ASP A 322 -24.02 9.53 -8.98
N GLU A 323 -23.09 10.47 -9.14
CA GLU A 323 -21.84 10.25 -9.89
C GLU A 323 -20.97 9.17 -9.24
N VAL A 324 -20.90 9.13 -7.90
CA VAL A 324 -20.20 8.07 -7.17
C VAL A 324 -20.86 6.72 -7.44
N ARG A 325 -22.19 6.62 -7.27
CA ARG A 325 -22.93 5.37 -7.52
C ARG A 325 -22.76 4.88 -8.96
N GLN A 326 -22.84 5.79 -9.92
CA GLN A 326 -22.65 5.47 -11.35
C GLN A 326 -21.23 4.96 -11.62
N THR A 327 -20.22 5.62 -11.05
CA THR A 327 -18.82 5.23 -11.21
C THR A 327 -18.55 3.85 -10.61
N VAL A 328 -19.02 3.58 -9.39
CA VAL A 328 -18.88 2.27 -8.75
C VAL A 328 -19.52 1.17 -9.60
N ARG A 329 -20.77 1.36 -10.06
CA ARG A 329 -21.46 0.37 -10.91
C ARG A 329 -20.71 0.11 -12.21
N ARG A 330 -20.17 1.17 -12.83
CA ARG A 330 -19.38 1.05 -14.05
C ARG A 330 -18.10 0.26 -13.80
N THR A 331 -17.36 0.57 -12.74
CA THR A 331 -16.13 -0.13 -12.36
C THR A 331 -16.37 -1.62 -12.10
N ILE A 332 -17.46 -1.97 -11.38
CA ILE A 332 -17.86 -3.37 -11.17
C ILE A 332 -18.18 -4.06 -12.50
N ALA A 333 -18.95 -3.42 -13.38
CA ALA A 333 -19.32 -3.99 -14.67
C ALA A 333 -18.11 -4.22 -15.60
N GLU A 334 -17.14 -3.30 -15.60
CA GLU A 334 -15.99 -3.35 -16.50
C GLU A 334 -14.85 -4.26 -16.00
N ALA A 335 -14.67 -4.38 -14.68
CA ALA A 335 -13.52 -5.07 -14.10
C ALA A 335 -13.84 -6.20 -13.13
N GLY A 336 -15.08 -6.28 -12.64
CA GLY A 336 -15.49 -7.20 -11.57
C GLY A 336 -15.76 -8.62 -12.04
N ALA A 337 -16.27 -8.83 -13.26
CA ALA A 337 -16.84 -10.12 -13.72
C ALA A 337 -15.94 -11.37 -13.57
N GLN A 338 -14.62 -11.19 -13.44
CA GLN A 338 -13.65 -12.28 -13.25
C GLN A 338 -13.33 -12.59 -11.78
N GLY A 339 -13.99 -11.94 -10.82
CA GLY A 339 -13.82 -12.21 -9.39
C GLY A 339 -12.53 -11.64 -8.77
N ARG A 340 -11.72 -10.88 -9.51
CA ARG A 340 -10.40 -10.41 -9.09
C ARG A 340 -10.32 -8.88 -8.91
N LEU A 341 -11.41 -8.27 -8.46
CA LEU A 341 -11.47 -6.82 -8.17
C LEU A 341 -11.72 -6.62 -6.67
N TRP A 342 -10.85 -5.88 -5.99
CA TRP A 342 -11.02 -5.41 -4.61
C TRP A 342 -11.29 -3.91 -4.67
N LEU A 343 -12.55 -3.52 -4.50
CA LEU A 343 -13.01 -2.19 -4.86
C LEU A 343 -13.05 -1.27 -3.64
N GLY A 344 -12.57 -0.04 -3.84
CA GLY A 344 -12.43 0.97 -2.81
C GLY A 344 -11.99 2.30 -3.41
N SER A 345 -11.61 3.22 -2.54
CA SER A 345 -10.92 4.43 -2.96
C SER A 345 -9.63 4.10 -3.74
N SER A 346 -9.17 5.06 -4.54
CA SER A 346 -7.93 4.94 -5.30
C SER A 346 -6.67 5.06 -4.46
N THR A 347 -6.75 5.26 -3.13
CA THR A 347 -5.58 5.10 -2.25
C THR A 347 -6.04 5.04 -0.80
N GLU A 348 -6.71 6.11 -0.34
CA GLU A 348 -7.33 6.22 0.97
C GLU A 348 -8.56 7.13 0.96
N ILE A 349 -9.44 6.90 1.94
CA ILE A 349 -10.49 7.84 2.32
C ILE A 349 -9.85 8.91 3.22
N HIS A 350 -9.32 9.96 2.59
CA HIS A 350 -8.67 11.10 3.26
C HIS A 350 -9.68 12.15 3.78
N PRO A 351 -9.26 13.12 4.62
CA PRO A 351 -10.14 14.08 5.28
C PRO A 351 -11.01 14.97 4.38
N ALA A 352 -10.66 15.16 3.11
CA ALA A 352 -11.46 15.97 2.18
C ALA A 352 -12.53 15.16 1.44
N CYS A 353 -12.58 13.83 1.56
CA CYS A 353 -13.69 13.03 1.06
C CYS A 353 -15.00 13.42 1.76
N LYS A 354 -16.10 13.56 1.01
CA LYS A 354 -17.42 13.80 1.62
C LYS A 354 -17.95 12.50 2.24
N LEU A 355 -18.47 12.58 3.47
CA LEU A 355 -19.02 11.43 4.17
C LEU A 355 -20.11 10.72 3.35
N GLU A 356 -21.05 11.47 2.78
CA GLU A 356 -22.14 10.94 1.97
C GLU A 356 -21.65 10.23 0.70
N ASN A 357 -20.53 10.67 0.13
CA ASN A 357 -19.95 10.04 -1.06
C ASN A 357 -19.26 8.72 -0.70
N VAL A 358 -18.55 8.67 0.42
CA VAL A 358 -17.94 7.42 0.91
C VAL A 358 -19.01 6.39 1.28
N LEU A 359 -20.08 6.81 1.96
CA LEU A 359 -21.21 5.93 2.28
C LEU A 359 -21.88 5.43 1.01
N ALA A 360 -22.15 6.30 0.03
CA ALA A 360 -22.72 5.92 -1.25
C ALA A 360 -21.84 4.93 -2.03
N MET A 361 -20.52 5.08 -1.95
CA MET A 361 -19.57 4.13 -2.54
C MET A 361 -19.75 2.73 -1.92
N TRP A 362 -19.66 2.62 -0.60
CA TRP A 362 -19.81 1.33 0.10
C TRP A 362 -21.19 0.69 -0.13
N GLU A 363 -22.28 1.45 0.04
CA GLU A 363 -23.65 0.97 -0.21
C GLU A 363 -23.84 0.41 -1.63
N THR A 364 -23.21 1.06 -2.61
CA THR A 364 -23.30 0.62 -4.01
C THR A 364 -22.52 -0.65 -4.25
N ILE A 365 -21.32 -0.80 -3.67
CA ILE A 365 -20.56 -2.05 -3.74
C ILE A 365 -21.35 -3.17 -3.07
N GLU A 366 -21.94 -2.91 -1.91
CA GLU A 366 -22.78 -3.87 -1.19
C GLU A 366 -24.01 -4.32 -1.98
N THR A 367 -24.61 -3.43 -2.75
CA THR A 367 -25.84 -3.72 -3.49
C THR A 367 -25.55 -4.45 -4.81
N TYR A 368 -24.54 -4.00 -5.55
CA TYR A 368 -24.27 -4.42 -6.93
C TYR A 368 -23.03 -5.30 -7.10
N GLY A 369 -22.26 -5.53 -6.04
CA GLY A 369 -21.02 -6.31 -6.10
C GLY A 369 -21.21 -7.83 -6.10
N TYR A 370 -22.43 -8.35 -5.88
CA TYR A 370 -22.70 -9.79 -5.88
C TYR A 370 -22.64 -10.37 -7.30
N TYR A 371 -21.97 -11.51 -7.42
CA TYR A 371 -21.95 -12.29 -8.64
C TYR A 371 -23.26 -13.10 -8.76
N GLN A 372 -23.73 -13.29 -9.99
CA GLN A 372 -24.94 -14.08 -10.30
C GLN A 372 -24.60 -15.55 -10.54
#